data_AF-A0A7C2E7A4-F1
#
_entry.id   AF-A0A7C2E7A4-F1
#
_cell.length_a   1.000
_cell.length_b   1.000
_cell.length_c   1.000
_cell.angle_alpha   90.00
_cell.angle_beta   90.00
_cell.angle_gamma   90.00
#
_symmetry.space_group_name_H-M   'P 1'
#
loop_
_entity.id
_entity.type
_entity.pdbx_description
1 polymer ?
#
loop_
_entity_poly.entity_id
_entity_poly.type
_entity_poly.pdbx_seq_one_letter_code
_entity_poly.pdbx_strand_id
1 'polypeptide(L)'
;ANRLLRRVRDYAQVRANGRITYEVGCEALALFEVDEMGLDKVDKMILSTIIEKFNGGPVGVNTLAVSVGEEIDTIEEVYEPYLLQIGFMQRTPRGRVVTEHAYRHLGLGKESENTLF
;
A
#
# COMPACT_ATOMS: atom_id res chain seq x y z
N ALA A 1 6.59 -11.50 -4.20
CA ALA A 1 7.03 -11.27 -5.60
C ALA A 1 5.98 -11.69 -6.65
N ASN A 2 5.66 -12.98 -6.86
CA ASN A 2 4.82 -13.41 -7.99
C ASN A 2 3.28 -13.42 -7.76
N ARG A 3 2.74 -12.57 -6.89
CA ARG A 3 1.29 -12.57 -6.60
C ARG A 3 0.50 -11.89 -7.73
N LEU A 4 0.89 -10.67 -8.10
CA LEU A 4 0.24 -9.92 -9.18
C LEU A 4 0.40 -10.62 -10.54
N LEU A 5 1.60 -11.14 -10.84
CA LEU A 5 1.83 -11.86 -12.09
C LEU A 5 0.92 -13.10 -12.23
N ARG A 6 0.73 -13.87 -11.16
CA ARG A 6 -0.20 -15.01 -11.16
C ARG A 6 -1.63 -14.55 -11.39
N ARG A 7 -2.07 -13.49 -10.71
CA ARG A 7 -3.41 -12.92 -10.88
C ARG A 7 -3.67 -12.42 -12.31
N VAL A 8 -2.72 -11.70 -12.91
CA VAL A 8 -2.79 -11.24 -14.31
C VAL A 8 -2.83 -12.42 -15.27
N ARG A 9 -2.01 -13.46 -15.03
CA ARG A 9 -2.04 -14.69 -15.82
C ARG A 9 -3.40 -15.39 -15.74
N ASP A 10 -3.93 -15.57 -14.54
CA ASP A 10 -5.21 -16.25 -14.31
C ASP A 10 -6.36 -15.47 -14.98
N TYR A 11 -6.33 -14.13 -14.90
CA TYR A 11 -7.23 -13.25 -15.66
C TYR A 11 -7.10 -13.49 -17.17
N ALA A 12 -5.88 -13.46 -17.72
CA ALA A 12 -5.65 -13.64 -19.15
C ALA A 12 -6.08 -15.03 -19.65
N GLN A 13 -5.90 -16.08 -18.85
CA GLN A 13 -6.36 -17.43 -19.18
C GLN A 13 -7.88 -17.50 -19.35
N VAL A 14 -8.64 -16.77 -18.53
CA VAL A 14 -10.11 -16.80 -18.55
C VAL A 14 -10.70 -15.78 -19.54
N ARG A 15 -10.08 -14.61 -19.68
CA ARG A 15 -10.65 -13.44 -20.37
C ARG A 15 -9.94 -13.03 -21.66
N ALA A 16 -8.71 -13.51 -21.90
CA ALA A 16 -7.87 -13.08 -23.02
C ALA A 16 -7.18 -14.24 -23.75
N ASN A 17 -7.79 -15.43 -23.77
CA ASN A 17 -7.28 -16.62 -24.46
C ASN A 17 -5.83 -16.98 -24.07
N GLY A 18 -5.45 -16.72 -22.82
CA GLY A 18 -4.11 -16.99 -22.29
C GLY A 18 -3.01 -16.04 -22.78
N ARG A 19 -3.34 -14.98 -23.53
CA ARG A 19 -2.35 -13.99 -24.01
C ARG A 19 -2.33 -12.76 -23.10
N ILE A 20 -1.14 -12.42 -22.62
CA ILE A 20 -0.91 -11.22 -21.82
C ILE A 20 -0.35 -10.14 -22.76
N THR A 21 -1.21 -9.21 -23.19
CA THR A 21 -0.78 -7.96 -23.83
C THR A 21 -0.71 -6.83 -22.79
N TYR A 22 -0.21 -5.66 -23.20
CA TYR A 22 -0.18 -4.49 -22.33
C TYR A 22 -1.59 -4.11 -21.84
N GLU A 23 -2.56 -4.08 -22.75
CA GLU A 23 -3.96 -3.73 -22.47
C GLU A 23 -4.58 -4.73 -21.49
N VAL A 24 -4.39 -6.04 -21.72
CA VAL A 24 -4.87 -7.10 -20.81
C VAL A 24 -4.23 -6.97 -19.42
N GLY A 25 -2.94 -6.60 -19.35
CA GLY A 25 -2.25 -6.34 -18.10
C GLY A 25 -2.86 -5.16 -17.34
N CYS A 26 -3.09 -4.04 -18.03
CA CYS A 26 -3.74 -2.86 -17.45
C CYS A 26 -5.17 -3.17 -16.97
N GLU A 27 -5.98 -3.85 -17.78
CA GLU A 27 -7.35 -4.25 -17.41
C GLU A 27 -7.35 -5.18 -16.20
N ALA A 28 -6.45 -6.16 -16.15
CA ALA A 28 -6.31 -7.06 -15.01
C ALA A 28 -5.91 -6.31 -13.74
N LEU A 29 -4.90 -5.44 -13.79
CA LEU A 29 -4.43 -4.68 -12.64
C LEU A 29 -5.49 -3.70 -12.13
N ALA A 30 -6.21 -3.04 -13.05
CA ALA A 30 -7.34 -2.17 -12.72
C ALA A 30 -8.45 -2.96 -12.01
N LEU A 31 -8.78 -4.17 -12.47
CA LEU A 31 -9.74 -5.05 -11.81
C LEU A 31 -9.31 -5.44 -10.39
N PHE A 32 -8.01 -5.58 -10.16
CA PHE A 32 -7.47 -5.88 -8.83
C PHE A 32 -7.24 -4.63 -7.97
N GLU A 33 -7.69 -3.46 -8.41
CA GLU A 33 -7.57 -2.17 -7.72
C GLU A 33 -6.11 -1.79 -7.39
N VAL A 34 -5.17 -2.27 -8.20
CA VAL A 34 -3.75 -1.97 -8.08
C VAL A 34 -3.46 -0.64 -8.77
N ASP A 35 -2.82 0.29 -8.06
CA ASP A 35 -2.45 1.59 -8.66
C ASP A 35 -1.16 1.54 -9.49
N GLU A 36 -0.79 2.69 -10.04
CA GLU A 36 0.40 2.88 -10.87
C GLU A 36 1.71 2.62 -10.10
N MET A 37 1.70 2.77 -8.77
CA MET A 37 2.83 2.44 -7.89
C MET A 37 2.81 0.99 -7.42
N GLY A 38 1.88 0.17 -7.93
CA GLY A 38 1.76 -1.24 -7.59
C GLY A 38 1.11 -1.51 -6.24
N LEU A 39 0.54 -0.49 -5.59
CA LEU A 39 -0.14 -0.66 -4.30
C LEU A 39 -1.51 -1.27 -4.52
N ASP A 40 -1.79 -2.34 -3.79
CA ASP A 40 -3.12 -2.92 -3.73
C ASP A 40 -3.99 -2.24 -2.65
N LYS A 41 -5.20 -2.78 -2.48
CA LYS A 41 -6.17 -2.26 -1.51
C LYS A 41 -5.64 -2.27 -0.07
N VAL A 42 -4.91 -3.30 0.32
CA VAL A 42 -4.41 -3.46 1.69
C VAL A 42 -3.24 -2.52 1.94
N ASP A 43 -2.34 -2.37 0.95
CA ASP A 43 -1.27 -1.37 1.01
C ASP A 43 -1.82 0.04 1.27
N LYS A 44 -2.82 0.46 0.48
CA LYS A 44 -3.48 1.77 0.62
C LYS A 44 -4.17 1.89 1.98
N MET A 45 -4.83 0.83 2.43
CA MET A 45 -5.51 0.80 3.74
C MET A 45 -4.55 0.90 4.92
N ILE A 46 -3.37 0.27 4.84
CA ILE A 46 -2.33 0.41 5.85
C ILE A 46 -1.87 1.87 5.94
N LEU A 47 -1.52 2.48 4.81
CA LEU A 47 -1.03 3.85 4.76
C LEU A 47 -2.11 4.85 5.21
N SER A 48 -3.33 4.74 4.69
CA SER A 48 -4.44 5.64 5.07
C SER A 48 -4.80 5.48 6.53
N THR A 49 -4.77 4.27 7.09
CA THR A 49 -5.01 4.04 8.52
C THR A 49 -3.99 4.78 9.39
N ILE A 50 -2.70 4.75 9.02
CA ILE A 50 -1.66 5.50 9.75
C ILE A 50 -1.87 7.00 9.62
N ILE A 51 -2.22 7.48 8.43
CA ILE A 51 -2.48 8.91 8.18
C ILE A 51 -3.69 9.40 8.97
N GLU A 52 -4.85 8.75 8.81
CA GLU A 52 -6.14 9.24 9.29
C GLU A 52 -6.39 8.94 10.77
N LYS A 53 -5.98 7.76 11.26
CA LYS A 53 -6.24 7.36 12.65
C LYS A 53 -5.10 7.70 13.60
N PHE A 54 -3.89 7.87 13.08
CA PHE A 54 -2.68 8.07 13.89
C PHE A 54 -1.89 9.32 13.49
N ASN A 55 -2.48 10.24 12.69
CA ASN A 55 -1.87 11.50 12.25
C ASN A 55 -0.48 11.31 11.61
N GLY A 56 -0.30 10.21 10.86
CA GLY A 56 0.97 9.86 10.22
C GLY A 56 1.91 9.01 11.07
N GLY A 57 1.53 8.68 12.31
CA GLY A 57 2.31 7.86 13.24
C GLY A 57 3.11 8.69 14.27
N PRO A 58 3.98 8.05 15.08
CA PRO A 58 4.35 6.63 15.04
C PRO A 58 3.27 5.70 15.62
N VAL A 59 3.01 4.56 14.97
CA VAL A 59 2.10 3.51 15.46
C VAL A 59 2.79 2.15 15.57
N GLY A 60 2.56 1.42 16.66
CA GLY A 60 3.08 0.06 16.86
C GLY A 60 2.37 -0.95 15.94
N VAL A 61 3.07 -2.01 15.51
CA VAL A 61 2.48 -3.02 14.59
C VAL A 61 1.26 -3.69 15.18
N ASN A 62 1.24 -3.99 16.48
CA ASN A 62 0.08 -4.62 17.12
C ASN A 62 -1.17 -3.73 16.98
N THR A 63 -1.03 -2.43 17.19
CA THR A 63 -2.13 -1.46 17.06
C THR A 63 -2.55 -1.28 15.60
N LEU A 64 -1.58 -1.25 14.69
CA LEU A 64 -1.82 -1.14 13.26
C LEU A 64 -2.57 -2.37 12.73
N ALA A 65 -2.10 -3.57 13.09
CA ALA A 65 -2.72 -4.86 12.75
C ALA A 65 -4.19 -4.90 13.16
N VAL A 66 -4.50 -4.53 14.42
CA VAL A 66 -5.89 -4.46 14.90
C VAL A 66 -6.71 -3.41 14.13
N SER A 67 -6.10 -2.26 13.80
CA SER A 67 -6.81 -1.16 13.13
C SER A 67 -7.12 -1.42 11.65
N VAL A 68 -6.29 -2.26 11.01
CA VAL A 68 -6.40 -2.67 9.60
C VAL A 68 -7.16 -4.00 9.48
N GLY A 69 -7.20 -4.82 10.54
CA GLY A 69 -7.83 -6.14 10.54
C GLY A 69 -6.97 -7.23 9.92
N GLU A 70 -5.65 -7.06 9.97
CA GLU A 70 -4.65 -7.97 9.39
C GLU A 70 -3.77 -8.58 10.48
N GLU A 71 -3.14 -9.71 10.19
CA GLU A 71 -2.17 -10.33 11.10
C GLU A 71 -0.85 -9.54 11.13
N ILE A 72 -0.18 -9.52 12.29
CA ILE A 72 1.11 -8.83 12.48
C ILE A 72 2.12 -9.29 11.44
N ASP A 73 2.33 -10.61 11.33
CA ASP A 73 3.29 -11.21 10.41
C ASP A 73 2.95 -10.88 8.95
N THR A 74 1.66 -10.80 8.62
CA THR A 74 1.23 -10.39 7.28
C THR A 74 1.64 -8.95 6.98
N ILE A 75 1.47 -8.02 7.92
CA ILE A 75 1.95 -6.65 7.74
C ILE A 75 3.47 -6.62 7.60
N GLU A 76 4.21 -7.27 8.50
CA GLU A 76 5.68 -7.18 8.56
C GLU A 76 6.40 -7.90 7.43
N GLU A 77 5.88 -9.04 6.98
CA GLU A 77 6.55 -9.92 6.00
C GLU A 77 6.02 -9.74 4.58
N VAL A 78 4.75 -9.32 4.40
CA VAL A 78 4.11 -9.23 3.08
C VAL A 78 4.07 -7.80 2.56
N TYR A 79 3.56 -6.86 3.37
CA TYR A 79 3.26 -5.50 2.89
C TYR A 79 4.37 -4.50 3.19
N GLU A 80 4.83 -4.45 4.44
CA GLU A 80 5.81 -3.48 4.91
C GLU A 80 7.12 -3.46 4.11
N PRO A 81 7.70 -4.60 3.68
CA PRO A 81 8.96 -4.58 2.92
C PRO A 81 8.88 -3.73 1.66
N TYR A 82 7.76 -3.78 0.93
CA TYR A 82 7.56 -2.99 -0.28
C TYR A 82 7.34 -1.51 0.05
N LEU A 83 6.48 -1.21 1.03
CA LEU A 83 6.19 0.16 1.47
C LEU A 83 7.44 0.89 2.00
N LEU A 84 8.33 0.18 2.69
CA LEU A 84 9.63 0.69 3.10
C LEU A 84 10.55 0.92 1.88
N GLN A 85 10.60 -0.04 0.94
CA GLN A 85 11.46 0.03 -0.24
C GLN A 85 11.13 1.23 -1.14
N ILE A 86 9.84 1.50 -1.37
CA ILE A 86 9.40 2.66 -2.17
C ILE A 86 9.38 3.97 -1.37
N GLY A 87 9.71 3.91 -0.07
CA GLY A 87 9.82 5.08 0.80
C GLY A 87 8.48 5.67 1.21
N PHE A 88 7.39 4.90 1.23
CA PHE A 88 6.06 5.34 1.63
C PHE A 88 5.85 5.21 3.14
N MET A 89 6.60 4.31 3.76
CA MET A 89 6.63 4.08 5.20
C MET A 89 8.07 4.13 5.72
N GLN A 90 8.24 4.44 7.01
CA GLN A 90 9.49 4.30 7.75
C GLN A 90 9.28 3.55 9.06
N ARG A 91 10.21 2.66 9.41
CA ARG A 91 10.31 2.07 10.74
C ARG A 91 11.10 2.97 11.67
N THR A 92 10.57 3.23 12.85
CA THR A 92 11.25 3.90 13.95
C THR A 92 11.21 3.02 15.21
N PRO A 93 12.06 3.27 16.22
CA PRO A 93 11.95 2.55 17.50
C PRO A 93 10.60 2.71 18.19
N ARG A 94 9.83 3.75 17.86
CA ARG A 94 8.51 4.06 18.44
C ARG A 94 7.35 3.47 17.63
N GLY A 95 7.59 3.01 16.40
CA GLY A 95 6.54 2.52 15.50
C GLY A 95 6.75 2.92 14.04
N ARG A 96 5.72 2.71 13.22
CA ARG A 96 5.66 3.01 11.79
C ARG A 96 5.18 4.44 11.58
N VAL A 97 5.83 5.15 10.68
CA VAL A 97 5.51 6.52 10.28
C VAL A 97 5.33 6.56 8.78
N VAL A 98 4.32 7.29 8.30
CA VAL A 98 4.09 7.51 6.87
C VAL A 98 4.88 8.72 6.41
N THR A 99 5.51 8.61 5.24
CA THR A 99 6.34 9.68 4.68
C THR A 99 5.51 10.67 3.87
N GLU A 100 6.08 11.87 3.65
CA GLU A 100 5.50 12.88 2.76
C GLU A 100 5.26 12.37 1.33
N HIS A 101 5.99 11.34 0.89
CA HIS A 101 5.78 10.73 -0.42
C HIS A 101 4.43 10.03 -0.49
N ALA A 102 4.09 9.25 0.54
CA ALA A 102 2.82 8.54 0.61
C ALA A 102 1.62 9.49 0.75
N TYR A 103 1.74 10.57 1.53
CA TYR A 103 0.72 11.63 1.60
C TYR A 103 0.38 12.17 0.20
N ARG A 104 1.40 12.57 -0.55
CA ARG A 104 1.24 13.07 -1.92
C ARG A 104 0.63 12.03 -2.87
N HIS A 105 1.08 10.78 -2.79
CA HIS A 105 0.55 9.69 -3.62
C HIS A 105 -0.93 9.42 -3.36
N LEU A 106 -1.34 9.43 -2.09
CA LEU A 106 -2.73 9.18 -1.69
C LEU A 106 -3.65 10.40 -1.89
N GLY A 107 -3.11 11.54 -2.34
CA GLY A 107 -3.87 12.80 -2.45
C GLY A 107 -4.32 13.36 -1.10
N LEU A 108 -3.77 12.84 -0.01
CA LEU A 108 -4.03 13.29 1.35
C LEU A 108 -2.98 14.36 1.63
N GLY A 109 -3.34 15.63 1.40
CA GLY A 109 -2.45 16.74 1.74
C GLY A 109 -2.15 16.70 3.23
N LYS A 110 -0.87 16.65 3.60
CA LYS A 110 -0.47 16.90 4.97
C LYS A 110 -0.83 18.36 5.24
N GLU A 111 -1.85 18.62 6.06
CA GLU A 111 -2.06 19.98 6.57
C GLU A 111 -0.73 20.39 7.17
N SER A 112 -0.04 21.28 6.45
CA SER A 112 1.23 21.79 6.88
C SER A 112 0.89 22.54 8.15
N GLU A 113 1.25 21.98 9.31
CA GLU A 113 1.46 22.80 10.49
C GLU A 113 2.60 23.76 10.13
N ASN A 114 2.20 24.84 9.45
CA ASN A 114 2.95 26.04 9.25
C ASN A 114 2.99 26.69 10.62
N THR A 115 3.84 26.15 11.49
CA THR A 115 4.17 26.77 12.77
C THR A 115 4.94 28.04 12.43
N LEU A 116 4.17 29.09 12.17
CA LEU A 116 4.59 30.49 12.14
C LEU A 116 5.25 30.78 13.50
N PHE A 117 6.57 30.71 13.53
CA PHE A 117 7.39 31.56 14.37
C PHE A 117 7.77 32.80 13.57
#